data_AF-A0A438WHH0-F1
#
_entry.id   AF-A0A438WHH0-F1
#
_cell.length_a   1.000
_cell.length_b   1.000
_cell.length_c   1.000
_cell.angle_alpha   90.00
_cell.angle_beta   90.00
_cell.angle_gamma   90.00
#
_symmetry.space_group_name_H-M   'P 1'
#
loop_
_entity.id
_entity.type
_entity.pdbx_description
1 polymer ?
#
loop_
_entity_poly.entity_id
_entity_poly.type
_entity_poly.pdbx_seq_one_letter_code
_entity_poly.pdbx_strand_id
1 'polypeptide(L)'
;VVSSFNAHNEHKNLQDEFKGAGISRRDLLKWAGMMSTALALPASFAPLTLKAVEVANRLPVIWLHMAECTGCSESLLRSADPTIDSIIFDYINLEYHETIMVASGFQAEKSLHDAIEKHKNNYILMVEGGIPQGT
;
A
#
# COMPACT_ATOMS: atom_id res chain seq x y z
N VAL A 1 -12.96 6.46 -4.73
CA VAL A 1 -11.89 6.18 -3.74
C VAL A 1 -10.59 5.80 -4.44
N VAL A 2 -10.55 4.78 -5.31
CA VAL A 2 -9.32 4.42 -6.07
C VAL A 2 -8.80 5.55 -6.99
N SER A 3 -9.68 6.44 -7.46
CA SER A 3 -9.32 7.55 -8.36
C SER A 3 -8.47 8.67 -7.73
N SER A 4 -8.33 8.71 -6.40
CA SER A 4 -7.54 9.73 -5.69
C SER A 4 -6.13 9.28 -5.34
N PHE A 5 -5.79 8.00 -5.54
CA PHE A 5 -4.48 7.48 -5.22
C PHE A 5 -3.51 7.69 -6.39
N ASN A 6 -2.34 8.26 -6.11
CA ASN A 6 -1.26 8.48 -7.08
C ASN A 6 -0.21 7.37 -6.93
N ALA A 7 0.47 7.05 -8.03
CA ALA A 7 1.58 6.08 -8.01
C ALA A 7 2.66 6.55 -7.05
N HIS A 8 3.05 5.69 -6.11
CA HIS A 8 3.82 6.07 -4.94
C HIS A 8 5.34 6.10 -5.15
N ASN A 9 5.83 5.39 -6.16
CA ASN A 9 7.25 5.14 -6.33
C ASN A 9 7.83 5.94 -7.50
N GLU A 10 8.46 7.09 -7.22
CA GLU A 10 9.12 7.93 -8.24
C GLU A 10 10.25 7.20 -8.98
N HIS A 11 10.86 6.20 -8.34
CA HIS A 11 12.01 5.45 -8.90
C HIS A 11 11.64 4.07 -9.48
N LYS A 12 10.43 3.57 -9.25
CA LYS A 12 9.93 2.33 -9.85
C LYS A 12 8.67 2.63 -10.66
N ASN A 13 8.88 3.20 -11.84
CA ASN A 13 7.81 3.36 -12.81
C ASN A 13 7.45 1.98 -13.38
N LEU A 14 6.24 1.52 -13.11
CA LEU A 14 5.73 0.25 -13.60
C LEU A 14 5.95 0.11 -15.11
N GLN A 15 5.74 1.20 -15.88
CA GLN A 15 5.94 1.20 -17.32
C GLN A 15 7.38 0.88 -17.72
N ASP A 16 8.36 1.28 -16.92
CA ASP A 16 9.78 1.04 -17.21
C ASP A 16 10.21 -0.37 -16.77
N GLU A 17 9.63 -0.92 -15.71
CA GLU A 17 9.80 -2.35 -15.36
C GLU A 17 9.19 -3.26 -16.44
N PHE A 18 7.98 -2.95 -16.92
CA PHE A 18 7.34 -3.70 -17.99
C PHE A 18 8.10 -3.61 -19.32
N LYS A 19 8.66 -2.44 -19.66
CA LYS A 19 9.59 -2.30 -20.79
C LYS A 19 10.86 -3.14 -20.60
N GLY A 20 11.45 -3.14 -19.40
CA GLY A 20 12.60 -3.96 -19.05
C GLY A 20 12.33 -5.46 -19.17
N ALA A 21 11.09 -5.88 -18.89
CA ALA A 21 10.59 -7.24 -19.07
C ALA A 21 10.15 -7.56 -20.52
N GLY A 22 10.28 -6.62 -21.47
CA GLY A 22 9.91 -6.82 -22.88
C GLY A 22 8.41 -6.78 -23.17
N ILE A 23 7.59 -6.30 -22.23
CA ILE A 23 6.13 -6.23 -22.35
C ILE A 23 5.74 -4.86 -22.95
N SER A 24 4.97 -4.87 -24.04
CA SER A 24 4.54 -3.63 -24.69
C SER A 24 3.32 -3.00 -23.99
N ARG A 25 3.14 -1.67 -24.14
CA ARG A 25 1.95 -0.95 -23.67
C ARG A 25 0.63 -1.58 -24.18
N ARG A 26 0.64 -2.16 -25.37
CA ARG A 26 -0.53 -2.83 -25.95
C ARG A 26 -0.85 -4.13 -25.22
N ASP A 27 0.15 -4.86 -24.79
CA ASP A 27 -0.03 -6.12 -24.06
C ASP A 27 -0.53 -5.85 -22.64
N LEU A 28 -0.07 -4.78 -22.00
CA LEU A 28 -0.64 -4.27 -20.74
C LEU A 28 -2.12 -3.90 -20.86
N LEU A 29 -2.51 -3.20 -21.94
CA LEU A 29 -3.91 -2.84 -22.18
C LEU A 29 -4.79 -4.07 -22.42
N LYS A 30 -4.30 -5.07 -23.16
CA LYS A 30 -5.00 -6.34 -23.35
C LYS A 30 -5.18 -7.08 -22.03
N TRP A 31 -4.12 -7.14 -21.22
CA TRP A 31 -4.16 -7.75 -19.90
C TRP A 31 -5.14 -7.02 -18.97
N ALA A 32 -5.12 -5.69 -18.93
CA ALA A 32 -6.06 -4.90 -18.13
C ALA A 32 -7.52 -5.10 -18.57
N GLY A 33 -7.78 -5.23 -19.87
CA GLY A 33 -9.11 -5.58 -20.40
C GLY A 33 -9.54 -7.00 -20.03
N MET A 34 -8.62 -7.96 -20.11
CA MET A 34 -8.86 -9.34 -19.68
C MET A 34 -9.18 -9.42 -18.18
N MET A 35 -8.40 -8.75 -17.33
CA MET A 35 -8.63 -8.70 -15.88
C MET A 35 -9.93 -8.02 -15.52
N SER A 36 -10.27 -6.91 -16.20
CA SER A 36 -11.56 -6.24 -16.01
C SER A 36 -12.71 -7.20 -16.32
N THR A 37 -12.59 -7.98 -17.40
CA THR A 37 -13.58 -9.00 -17.75
C THR A 37 -13.63 -10.15 -16.75
N ALA A 38 -12.48 -10.62 -16.27
CA ALA A 38 -12.38 -11.68 -15.26
C ALA A 38 -13.04 -11.28 -13.92
N LEU A 39 -12.95 -10.00 -13.57
CA LEU A 39 -13.63 -9.41 -12.42
C LEU A 39 -15.10 -9.02 -12.70
N ALA A 40 -15.65 -9.40 -13.86
CA ALA A 40 -16.98 -9.04 -14.32
C ALA A 40 -17.25 -7.51 -14.35
N LEU A 41 -16.20 -6.71 -14.57
CA LEU A 41 -16.29 -5.26 -14.70
C LEU A 41 -16.58 -4.85 -16.15
N PRO A 42 -17.30 -3.73 -16.37
CA PRO A 42 -17.52 -3.20 -17.71
C PRO A 42 -16.22 -2.88 -18.44
N ALA A 43 -16.19 -3.01 -19.77
CA ALA A 43 -15.00 -2.73 -20.57
C ALA A 43 -14.45 -1.30 -20.41
N SER A 44 -15.30 -0.35 -19.98
CA SER A 44 -14.90 1.02 -19.64
C SER A 44 -13.96 1.10 -18.42
N PHE A 45 -13.82 0.03 -17.64
CA PHE A 45 -12.93 -0.04 -16.48
C PHE A 45 -11.50 -0.42 -16.85
N ALA A 46 -11.21 -0.86 -18.07
CA ALA A 46 -9.84 -1.22 -18.46
C ALA A 46 -8.79 -0.11 -18.20
N PRO A 47 -9.06 1.19 -18.46
CA PRO A 47 -8.15 2.27 -18.08
C PRO A 47 -8.00 2.45 -16.57
N LEU A 48 -9.06 2.21 -15.80
CA LEU A 48 -9.03 2.27 -14.34
C LEU A 48 -8.23 1.10 -13.76
N THR A 49 -8.40 -0.10 -14.29
CA THR A 49 -7.61 -1.28 -13.94
C THR A 49 -6.13 -1.07 -14.24
N LEU A 50 -5.80 -0.48 -15.39
CA LEU A 50 -4.41 -0.13 -15.72
C LEU A 50 -3.84 0.89 -14.72
N LYS A 51 -4.62 1.93 -14.38
CA LYS A 51 -4.20 2.92 -13.39
C LYS A 51 -4.08 2.33 -11.98
N ALA A 52 -4.97 1.41 -11.59
CA ALA A 52 -4.89 0.71 -10.32
C ALA A 52 -3.59 -0.11 -10.23
N VAL A 53 -3.16 -0.70 -11.34
CA VAL A 53 -1.89 -1.45 -11.42
C VAL A 53 -0.68 -0.52 -11.34
N GLU A 54 -0.73 0.66 -11.95
CA GLU A 54 0.31 1.70 -11.80
C GLU A 54 0.40 2.23 -10.35
N VAL A 55 -0.73 2.32 -9.66
CA VAL A 55 -0.83 2.79 -8.27
C VAL A 55 -0.53 1.70 -7.26
N ALA A 56 -0.71 0.42 -7.62
CA ALA A 56 -0.46 -0.72 -6.75
C ALA A 56 1.01 -0.88 -6.33
N ASN A 57 1.93 -0.06 -6.87
CA ASN A 57 3.32 -0.09 -6.45
C ASN A 57 3.45 0.51 -5.03
N ARG A 58 3.44 -0.39 -4.03
CA ARG A 58 3.71 -0.18 -2.59
C ARG A 58 2.88 0.94 -1.95
N LEU A 59 1.61 0.63 -1.70
CA LEU A 59 0.64 1.51 -1.03
C LEU A 59 1.16 1.99 0.34
N PRO A 60 1.22 3.32 0.61
CA PRO A 60 1.63 3.83 1.91
C PRO A 60 0.64 3.44 3.00
N VAL A 61 1.15 2.87 4.08
CA VAL A 61 0.38 2.49 5.27
C VAL A 61 0.98 3.15 6.49
N ILE A 62 0.12 3.79 7.29
CA ILE A 62 0.43 4.31 8.62
C ILE A 62 -0.37 3.46 9.61
N TRP A 63 0.30 2.77 10.54
CA TRP A 63 -0.32 1.89 11.52
C TRP A 63 -0.16 2.46 12.93
N LEU A 64 -1.27 2.87 13.55
CA LEU A 64 -1.27 3.44 14.89
C LEU A 64 -1.76 2.44 15.93
N HIS A 65 -1.04 2.34 17.04
CA HIS A 65 -1.43 1.57 18.22
C HIS A 65 -2.20 2.46 19.20
N MET A 66 -3.37 1.99 19.66
CA MET A 66 -4.20 2.67 20.66
C MET A 66 -4.29 1.81 21.92
N ALA A 67 -5.45 1.67 22.55
CA ALA A 67 -5.63 0.73 23.67
C ALA A 67 -5.73 -0.70 23.12
N GLU A 68 -4.59 -1.37 23.09
CA GLU A 68 -4.34 -2.53 22.26
C GLU A 68 -3.46 -3.59 22.97
N CYS A 69 -3.31 -4.79 22.39
CA CYS A 69 -2.61 -5.94 23.02
C CYS A 69 -1.51 -6.58 22.17
N THR A 70 -1.22 -5.96 21.03
CA THR A 70 -0.30 -6.24 19.94
C THR A 70 -0.62 -7.53 19.17
N GLY A 71 -1.81 -8.09 19.40
CA GLY A 71 -2.27 -9.31 18.77
C GLY A 71 -2.54 -9.19 17.27
N CYS A 72 -2.97 -8.02 16.77
CA CYS A 72 -3.17 -7.84 15.33
C CYS A 72 -1.82 -7.69 14.63
N SER A 73 -0.87 -7.00 15.25
CA SER A 73 0.52 -6.94 14.79
C SER A 73 1.19 -8.33 14.75
N GLU A 74 1.05 -9.14 15.80
CA GLU A 74 1.55 -10.53 15.82
C GLU A 74 0.88 -11.40 14.73
N SER A 75 -0.41 -11.18 14.46
CA SER A 75 -1.10 -11.85 13.36
C SER A 75 -0.49 -11.48 12.00
N LEU A 76 -0.10 -10.22 11.80
CA LEU A 76 0.58 -9.76 10.59
C LEU A 76 1.97 -10.42 10.46
N LEU A 77 2.75 -10.46 11.54
CA LEU A 77 4.09 -11.08 11.57
C LEU A 77 4.06 -12.58 11.25
N ARG A 78 2.93 -13.24 11.50
CA ARG A 78 2.74 -14.67 11.24
C ARG A 78 2.03 -14.99 9.93
N SER A 79 1.86 -14.01 9.05
CA SER A 79 1.32 -14.23 7.70
C SER A 79 2.24 -15.17 6.92
N ALA A 80 1.65 -16.17 6.24
CA ALA A 80 2.37 -17.21 5.51
C ALA A 80 2.27 -17.08 3.99
N ASP A 81 1.15 -16.54 3.48
CA ASP A 81 0.93 -16.33 2.05
C ASP A 81 0.00 -15.10 1.84
N PRO A 82 0.56 -13.91 1.56
CA PRO A 82 2.00 -13.60 1.45
C PRO A 82 2.71 -13.58 2.82
N THR A 83 4.04 -13.78 2.84
CA THR A 83 4.87 -13.65 4.05
C THR A 83 5.07 -12.19 4.45
N ILE A 84 5.48 -11.93 5.69
CA ILE A 84 5.68 -10.56 6.20
C ILE A 84 6.72 -9.77 5.41
N ASP A 85 7.83 -10.40 5.00
CA ASP A 85 8.85 -9.77 4.19
C ASP A 85 8.29 -9.38 2.82
N SER A 86 7.54 -10.26 2.15
CA SER A 86 6.85 -9.90 0.91
C SER A 86 5.85 -8.78 1.11
N ILE A 87 5.02 -8.82 2.17
CA ILE A 87 4.07 -7.74 2.48
C ILE A 87 4.80 -6.40 2.58
N ILE A 88 5.86 -6.33 3.38
CA ILE A 88 6.60 -5.09 3.64
C ILE A 88 7.40 -4.62 2.42
N PHE A 89 8.01 -5.53 1.64
CA PHE A 89 8.92 -5.14 0.56
C PHE A 89 8.25 -5.03 -0.81
N ASP A 90 7.17 -5.79 -1.06
CA ASP A 90 6.55 -5.91 -2.37
C ASP A 90 5.15 -5.29 -2.44
N TYR A 91 4.33 -5.41 -1.39
CA TYR A 91 2.91 -5.02 -1.45
C TYR A 91 2.62 -3.64 -0.87
N ILE A 92 3.14 -3.34 0.32
CA ILE A 92 2.89 -2.08 1.02
C ILE A 92 4.19 -1.33 1.27
N ASN A 93 4.05 -0.04 1.56
CA ASN A 93 5.09 0.77 2.13
C ASN A 93 4.67 1.14 3.54
N LEU A 94 5.12 0.36 4.52
CA LEU A 94 4.80 0.56 5.93
C LEU A 94 5.64 1.71 6.49
N GLU A 95 5.09 2.91 6.47
CA GLU A 95 5.79 4.16 6.80
C GLU A 95 5.89 4.39 8.31
N TYR A 96 4.96 3.83 9.08
CA TYR A 96 4.95 3.93 10.53
C TYR A 96 4.30 2.69 11.15
N HIS A 97 4.99 2.04 12.08
CA HIS A 97 4.52 0.92 12.88
C HIS A 97 5.46 0.72 14.08
N GLU A 98 5.00 1.04 15.29
CA GLU A 98 5.87 1.17 16.48
C GLU A 98 6.59 -0.14 16.87
N THR A 99 5.94 -1.30 16.68
CA THR A 99 6.52 -2.60 17.04
C THR A 99 7.76 -2.99 16.23
N ILE A 100 7.85 -2.62 14.95
CA ILE A 100 8.89 -3.14 14.03
C ILE A 100 9.73 -2.05 13.34
N MET A 101 9.39 -0.77 13.53
CA MET A 101 10.19 0.32 12.99
C MET A 101 11.52 0.48 13.74
N VAL A 102 12.54 0.97 13.03
CA VAL A 102 13.88 1.17 13.59
C VAL A 102 13.96 2.45 14.45
N ALA A 103 13.24 3.50 14.05
CA ALA A 103 13.24 4.77 14.77
C ALA A 103 12.40 4.69 16.05
N SER A 104 12.78 5.43 17.08
CA SER A 104 12.09 5.49 18.38
C SER A 104 12.03 6.93 18.91
N GLY A 105 11.18 7.19 19.90
CA GLY A 105 11.04 8.51 20.52
C GLY A 105 10.82 9.63 19.50
N PHE A 106 11.63 10.70 19.58
CA PHE A 106 11.53 11.84 18.66
C PHE A 106 11.72 11.47 17.20
N GLN A 107 12.55 10.47 16.89
CA GLN A 107 12.76 10.03 15.52
C GLN A 107 11.50 9.33 14.99
N ALA A 108 10.82 8.54 15.82
CA ALA A 108 9.56 7.90 15.43
C ALA A 108 8.45 8.93 15.18
N GLU A 109 8.31 9.91 16.06
CA GLU A 109 7.36 11.03 15.89
C GLU A 109 7.64 11.83 14.61
N LYS A 110 8.92 12.09 14.31
CA LYS A 110 9.31 12.73 13.05
C LYS A 110 8.91 11.87 11.86
N SER A 111 9.18 10.57 11.89
CA SER A 111 8.77 9.65 10.81
C SER A 111 7.26 9.64 10.60
N LEU A 112 6.45 9.66 11.66
CA LEU A 112 5.00 9.76 11.57
C LEU A 112 4.56 11.05 10.87
N HIS A 113 5.05 12.20 11.33
CA HIS A 113 4.71 13.50 10.74
C HIS A 113 5.15 13.61 9.28
N ASP A 114 6.40 13.21 8.97
CA ASP A 114 6.93 13.20 7.61
C ASP A 114 6.07 12.31 6.70
N ALA A 115 5.61 11.15 7.17
CA ALA A 115 4.76 10.23 6.41
C ALA A 115 3.37 10.82 6.14
N ILE A 116 2.75 11.46 7.14
CA ILE A 116 1.44 12.13 6.98
C ILE A 116 1.52 13.26 5.95
N GLU A 117 2.59 14.07 6.02
CA GLU A 117 2.80 15.18 5.08
C GLU A 117 3.10 14.69 3.67
N LYS A 118 4.05 13.76 3.53
CA LYS A 118 4.49 13.20 2.25
C LYS A 118 3.37 12.51 1.49
N HIS A 119 2.51 11.77 2.20
CA HIS A 119 1.45 10.97 1.58
C HIS A 119 0.06 11.58 1.74
N LYS A 120 -0.04 12.87 2.06
CA LYS A 120 -1.33 13.52 2.33
C LYS A 120 -2.40 13.18 1.28
N ASN A 121 -3.54 12.64 1.74
CA ASN A 121 -4.65 12.12 0.92
C ASN A 121 -4.33 10.88 0.05
N ASN A 122 -3.20 10.21 0.29
CA ASN A 122 -2.66 9.10 -0.49
C ASN A 122 -2.02 8.00 0.40
N TYR A 123 -2.56 7.76 1.59
CA TYR A 123 -2.18 6.64 2.46
C TYR A 123 -3.40 5.93 3.03
N ILE A 124 -3.21 4.69 3.47
CA ILE A 124 -4.17 3.96 4.29
C ILE A 124 -3.77 4.11 5.75
N LEU A 125 -4.72 4.57 6.57
CA LEU A 125 -4.58 4.57 8.02
C LEU A 125 -5.12 3.25 8.58
N MET A 126 -4.27 2.54 9.29
CA MET A 126 -4.64 1.37 10.08
C MET A 126 -4.58 1.75 11.56
N VAL A 127 -5.59 1.33 12.33
CA VAL A 127 -5.66 1.58 13.78
C VAL A 127 -5.84 0.24 14.47
N GLU A 128 -4.93 -0.08 15.37
CA GLU A 128 -5.00 -1.26 16.23
C GLU A 128 -5.41 -0.85 17.64
N GLY A 129 -6.47 -1.50 18.15
CA GLY A 129 -7.04 -1.22 19.47
C GLY A 129 -8.12 -0.14 19.49
N GLY A 130 -8.70 0.02 20.68
CA GLY A 130 -9.79 0.97 20.94
C GLY A 130 -9.27 2.37 21.26
N ILE A 131 -10.07 3.39 21.00
CA ILE A 131 -9.83 4.76 21.46
C ILE A 131 -10.55 4.93 22.80
N PRO A 132 -9.83 5.04 23.94
CA PRO A 132 -10.48 5.23 25.23
C PRO A 132 -11.24 6.57 25.24
N GLN A 133 -12.55 6.50 25.42
CA GLN A 133 -13.33 7.66 25.84
C GLN A 133 -13.53 7.55 27.34
N GLY A 134 -13.30 8.65 28.06
CA GLY A 134 -13.37 8.65 29.52
C GLY A 134 -14.70 8.09 30.04
N THR A 135 -14.60 7.05 30.87
CA THR A 135 -15.65 6.64 31.80
C THR A 135 -15.47 7.36 33.12
#